data_AF-A0A9Q1JCX2-F1
#
_entry.id   AF-A0A9Q1JCX2-F1
#
_cell.length_a   1.000
_cell.length_b   1.000
_cell.length_c   1.000
_cell.angle_alpha   90.00
_cell.angle_beta   90.00
_cell.angle_gamma   90.00
#
_symmetry.space_group_name_H-M   'P 1'
#
loop_
_entity.id
_entity.type
_entity.pdbx_description
1 polymer ?
#
loop_
_entity_poly.entity_id
_entity_poly.type
_entity_poly.pdbx_seq_one_letter_code
_entity_poly.pdbx_strand_id
1 'polypeptide(L)'
;MSADNVRQQLSRIMDRFNLPRRSTDFTSRDYYINIRRALVTGFFMQVAHLERTGHYLTVKDNQVVQLHPSTVLDHKPEWVLYNEFVLTTKNYIRTCTDIKPSGKLFPRSAPPCTAPHPLIKIAPPYYEMSNFPQCEAKRQLERIVAKLQTKEYTQY
;
A
#
# COMPACT_ATOMS: atom_id res chain seq x y z
N MET A 1 -10.49 -23.46 -11.56
CA MET A 1 -11.07 -24.52 -10.69
C MET A 1 -10.52 -24.50 -9.27
N SER A 2 -9.21 -24.41 -9.04
CA SER A 2 -8.67 -24.36 -7.65
C SER A 2 -9.05 -23.08 -6.89
N ALA A 3 -8.88 -21.90 -7.51
CA ALA A 3 -9.17 -20.62 -6.85
C ALA A 3 -10.64 -20.44 -6.44
N ASP A 4 -11.59 -20.87 -7.28
CA ASP A 4 -13.03 -20.81 -6.95
C ASP A 4 -13.38 -21.69 -5.75
N ASN A 5 -12.80 -22.88 -5.68
CA ASN A 5 -12.98 -23.77 -4.54
C ASN A 5 -12.43 -23.14 -3.24
N VAL A 6 -11.23 -22.58 -3.28
CA VAL A 6 -10.63 -21.88 -2.13
C VAL A 6 -11.52 -20.69 -1.71
N ARG A 7 -12.01 -19.90 -2.66
CA ARG A 7 -12.93 -18.79 -2.37
C ARG A 7 -14.21 -19.27 -1.70
N GLN A 8 -14.80 -20.38 -2.15
CA GLN A 8 -16.00 -20.95 -1.52
C GLN A 8 -15.72 -21.42 -0.08
N GLN A 9 -14.56 -22.05 0.15
CA GLN A 9 -14.15 -22.47 1.49
C GLN A 9 -13.98 -21.27 2.43
N LEU A 10 -13.27 -20.23 1.98
CA LEU A 10 -13.09 -18.99 2.75
C LEU A 10 -14.42 -18.29 3.03
N SER A 11 -15.36 -18.27 2.07
CA SER A 11 -16.70 -17.69 2.26
C SER A 11 -17.45 -18.38 3.41
N ARG A 12 -17.42 -19.71 3.49
CA ARG A 12 -18.08 -20.46 4.57
C ARG A 12 -17.47 -20.15 5.94
N ILE A 13 -16.14 -19.95 5.98
CA ILE A 13 -15.43 -19.56 7.22
C ILE A 13 -15.86 -18.15 7.64
N MET A 14 -15.93 -17.20 6.69
CA MET A 14 -16.42 -15.84 6.97
C MET A 14 -17.83 -15.85 7.55
N ASP A 15 -18.74 -16.63 6.96
CA ASP A 15 -20.13 -16.74 7.43
C ASP A 15 -20.17 -17.33 8.85
N ARG A 16 -19.33 -18.31 9.18
CA ARG A 16 -19.19 -18.91 10.53
C ARG A 16 -18.76 -17.89 11.59
N PHE A 17 -17.90 -16.94 11.23
CA PHE A 17 -17.42 -15.88 12.13
C PHE A 17 -18.24 -14.57 12.02
N ASN A 18 -19.39 -14.60 11.35
CA ASN A 18 -20.25 -13.44 11.11
C ASN A 18 -19.51 -12.26 10.43
N LEU A 19 -18.51 -12.56 9.59
CA LEU A 19 -17.78 -11.55 8.84
C LEU A 19 -18.56 -11.16 7.58
N PRO A 20 -18.97 -9.89 7.43
CA PRO A 20 -19.83 -9.49 6.32
C PRO A 20 -19.07 -9.49 4.99
N ARG A 21 -19.65 -10.14 3.98
CA ARG A 21 -19.17 -10.10 2.60
C ARG A 21 -19.69 -8.83 1.93
N ARG A 22 -18.82 -7.82 1.84
CA ARG A 22 -19.16 -6.50 1.28
C ARG A 22 -18.48 -6.27 -0.05
N SER A 23 -19.14 -5.53 -0.92
CA SER A 23 -18.56 -4.99 -2.14
C SER A 23 -19.10 -3.59 -2.34
N THR A 24 -18.22 -2.66 -2.68
CA THR A 24 -18.63 -1.31 -3.09
C THR A 24 -19.18 -1.32 -4.51
N ASP A 25 -19.99 -0.34 -4.86
CA ASP A 25 -20.49 -0.17 -6.22
C ASP A 25 -19.32 -0.04 -7.21
N PHE A 26 -19.40 -0.74 -8.33
CA PHE A 26 -18.39 -0.73 -9.39
C PHE A 26 -18.26 0.64 -10.06
N THR A 27 -19.35 1.40 -10.13
CA THR A 27 -19.32 2.76 -10.71
C THR A 27 -18.66 3.78 -9.77
N SER A 28 -18.52 3.43 -8.49
CA SER A 28 -17.87 4.29 -7.52
C SER A 28 -16.38 4.40 -7.78
N ARG A 29 -15.87 5.63 -7.76
CA ARG A 29 -14.43 5.92 -7.77
C ARG A 29 -13.67 5.18 -6.66
N ASP A 30 -14.34 4.88 -5.55
CA ASP A 30 -13.73 4.24 -4.39
C ASP A 30 -13.57 2.72 -4.55
N TYR A 31 -14.14 2.10 -5.60
CA TYR A 31 -14.10 0.66 -5.81
C TYR A 31 -12.67 0.08 -5.79
N TYR A 32 -11.84 0.51 -6.74
CA TYR A 32 -10.44 0.09 -6.83
C TYR A 32 -9.57 0.64 -5.69
N ILE A 33 -9.99 1.74 -5.10
CA ILE A 33 -9.31 2.36 -3.98
C ILE A 33 -9.42 1.47 -2.73
N ASN A 34 -10.63 1.00 -2.43
CA ASN A 34 -10.90 0.17 -1.26
C ASN A 34 -10.22 -1.19 -1.36
N ILE A 35 -10.17 -1.79 -2.56
CA ILE A 35 -9.44 -3.03 -2.80
C ILE A 35 -7.95 -2.86 -2.50
N ARG A 36 -7.32 -1.79 -3.04
CA ARG A 36 -5.90 -1.51 -2.77
C ARG A 36 -5.62 -1.25 -1.30
N ARG A 37 -6.53 -0.56 -0.60
CA ARG A 37 -6.42 -0.34 0.85
C ARG A 37 -6.50 -1.64 1.64
N ALA A 38 -7.37 -2.56 1.25
CA ALA A 38 -7.46 -3.89 1.86
C ALA A 38 -6.20 -4.73 1.62
N LEU A 39 -5.52 -4.58 0.48
CA LEU A 39 -4.21 -5.23 0.27
C LEU A 39 -3.16 -4.71 1.25
N VAL A 40 -3.12 -3.39 1.48
CA VAL A 40 -2.19 -2.79 2.45
C VAL A 40 -2.38 -3.36 3.86
N THR A 41 -3.60 -3.70 4.29
CA THR A 41 -3.79 -4.29 5.63
C THR A 41 -3.11 -5.64 5.82
N GLY A 42 -2.95 -6.43 4.75
CA GLY A 42 -2.27 -7.73 4.81
C GLY A 42 -0.79 -7.68 4.42
N PHE A 43 -0.41 -6.75 3.53
CA PHE A 43 0.90 -6.70 2.88
C PHE A 43 1.68 -5.43 3.20
N PHE A 44 1.38 -4.74 4.31
CA PHE A 44 2.05 -3.50 4.69
C PHE A 44 3.57 -3.63 4.88
N MET A 45 4.11 -4.83 5.10
CA MET A 45 5.55 -5.09 5.16
C MET A 45 6.19 -5.28 3.77
N GLN A 46 5.39 -5.68 2.78
CA GLN A 46 5.85 -5.99 1.42
C GLN A 46 5.67 -4.79 0.51
N VAL A 47 6.44 -3.74 0.82
CA VAL A 47 6.38 -2.45 0.11
C VAL A 47 7.76 -2.08 -0.40
N ALA A 48 7.82 -1.48 -1.57
CA ALA A 48 9.04 -0.92 -2.13
C ALA A 48 8.81 0.52 -2.63
N HIS A 49 9.85 1.34 -2.50
CA HIS A 49 9.89 2.74 -2.91
C HIS A 49 10.82 2.93 -4.10
N LEU A 50 10.41 3.74 -5.07
CA LEU A 50 11.20 4.06 -6.25
C LEU A 50 12.27 5.11 -5.90
N GLU A 51 13.54 4.75 -6.04
CA GLU A 51 14.64 5.70 -5.90
C GLU A 51 14.83 6.53 -7.18
N ARG A 52 15.46 7.70 -7.06
CA ARG A 52 15.78 8.59 -8.19
C ARG A 52 16.61 7.94 -9.30
N THR A 53 17.39 6.93 -8.94
CA THR A 53 18.22 6.14 -9.85
C THR A 53 17.41 5.14 -10.68
N GLY A 54 16.11 4.98 -10.40
CA GLY A 54 15.16 4.20 -11.21
C GLY A 54 15.00 2.74 -10.81
N HIS A 55 15.68 2.30 -9.74
CA HIS A 55 15.43 1.00 -9.07
C HIS A 55 14.54 1.19 -7.85
N TYR A 56 14.00 0.09 -7.33
CA TYR A 56 13.21 0.10 -6.11
C TYR A 56 14.05 -0.35 -4.91
N LEU A 57 13.76 0.20 -3.73
CA LEU A 57 14.26 -0.30 -2.45
C LEU A 57 13.09 -0.83 -1.62
N THR A 58 13.22 -2.04 -1.09
CA THR A 58 12.24 -2.55 -0.13
C THR A 58 12.27 -1.73 1.15
N VAL A 59 11.09 -1.48 1.70
CA VAL A 59 10.91 -0.81 2.98
C VAL A 59 11.59 -1.62 4.09
N LYS A 60 12.30 -0.93 5.00
CA LYS A 60 13.10 -1.45 6.12
C LYS A 60 14.35 -2.26 5.75
N ASP A 61 14.28 -3.18 4.80
CA ASP A 61 15.42 -4.05 4.47
C ASP A 61 16.37 -3.44 3.42
N ASN A 62 15.95 -2.35 2.77
CA ASN A 62 16.71 -1.62 1.74
C ASN A 62 17.28 -2.55 0.65
N GLN A 63 16.54 -3.60 0.29
CA GLN A 63 16.93 -4.51 -0.78
C GLN A 63 16.66 -3.84 -2.13
N VAL A 64 17.69 -3.78 -2.97
CA VAL A 64 17.56 -3.29 -4.34
C VAL A 64 16.78 -4.31 -5.16
N VAL A 65 15.63 -3.89 -5.68
CA VAL A 65 14.73 -4.72 -6.49
C VAL A 65 14.27 -4.00 -7.74
N GLN A 66 13.78 -4.77 -8.71
CA GLN A 66 13.11 -4.25 -9.91
C GLN A 66 11.72 -4.86 -10.04
N LEU A 67 10.83 -4.19 -10.77
CA LEU A 67 9.55 -4.80 -11.14
C LEU A 67 9.82 -6.01 -12.04
N HIS A 68 9.20 -7.13 -11.72
CA HIS A 68 9.32 -8.33 -12.56
C HIS A 68 8.80 -8.06 -13.98
N PRO A 69 9.43 -8.56 -15.06
CA PRO A 69 9.01 -8.30 -16.44
C PRO A 69 7.57 -8.71 -16.77
N SER A 70 6.99 -9.63 -15.98
CA SER A 70 5.58 -10.04 -16.11
C SER A 70 4.58 -9.06 -15.49
N THR A 71 5.02 -7.90 -14.99
CA THR A 71 4.11 -6.90 -14.43
C THR A 71 3.23 -6.30 -15.52
N VAL A 72 2.00 -5.94 -15.15
CA VAL A 72 1.05 -5.23 -16.03
C VAL A 72 1.14 -3.71 -15.86
N LEU A 73 2.03 -3.22 -15.00
CA LEU A 73 2.24 -1.79 -14.80
C LEU A 73 2.97 -1.20 -16.02
N ASP A 74 2.33 -0.23 -16.65
CA ASP A 74 2.85 0.53 -17.80
C ASP A 74 3.77 1.70 -17.39
N HIS A 75 3.81 2.02 -16.10
CA HIS A 75 4.66 3.04 -15.51
C HIS A 75 5.38 2.51 -14.26
N LYS A 76 6.29 3.31 -13.70
CA LYS A 76 6.97 3.02 -12.42
C LYS A 76 6.32 3.87 -11.31
N PRO A 77 5.41 3.31 -10.50
CA PRO A 77 4.82 4.04 -9.38
C PRO A 77 5.88 4.36 -8.32
N GLU A 78 5.76 5.49 -7.63
CA GLU A 78 6.69 5.86 -6.55
C GLU A 78 6.67 4.83 -5.40
N TRP A 79 5.49 4.28 -5.11
CA TRP A 79 5.30 3.27 -4.08
C TRP A 79 4.55 2.08 -4.64
N VAL A 80 5.10 0.89 -4.42
CA VAL A 80 4.50 -0.36 -4.86
C VAL A 80 4.39 -1.34 -3.71
N LEU A 81 3.24 -1.99 -3.64
CA LEU A 81 3.03 -3.17 -2.81
C LEU A 81 3.27 -4.40 -3.68
N TYR A 82 3.97 -5.41 -3.16
CA TYR A 82 4.24 -6.65 -3.88
C TYR A 82 3.76 -7.85 -3.07
N ASN A 83 3.56 -8.98 -3.75
CA ASN A 83 3.16 -10.24 -3.11
C ASN A 83 4.33 -11.22 -2.94
N GLU A 84 5.34 -11.12 -3.82
CA GLU A 84 6.40 -12.09 -3.87
C GLU A 84 7.74 -11.43 -4.20
N PHE A 85 8.76 -11.87 -3.48
CA PHE A 85 10.16 -11.55 -3.74
C PHE A 85 10.81 -12.70 -4.49
N VAL A 86 11.38 -12.42 -5.66
CA VAL A 86 11.99 -13.41 -6.55
C VAL A 86 13.50 -13.18 -6.58
N LEU A 87 14.24 -14.13 -5.99
CA LEU A 87 15.70 -14.10 -5.91
C LEU A 87 16.31 -14.79 -7.14
N THR A 88 17.02 -14.04 -7.98
CA THR A 88 17.76 -14.57 -9.14
C THR A 88 19.10 -13.82 -9.28
N THR A 89 19.67 -13.72 -10.48
CA THR A 89 20.81 -12.82 -10.76
C THR A 89 20.48 -11.35 -10.47
N LYS A 90 19.22 -10.95 -10.63
CA LYS A 90 18.68 -9.66 -10.16
C LYS A 90 17.47 -9.95 -9.27
N ASN A 91 17.29 -9.15 -8.23
CA ASN A 91 16.12 -9.30 -7.37
C ASN A 91 14.91 -8.64 -8.02
N TYR A 92 13.80 -9.37 -8.08
CA TYR A 92 12.55 -8.87 -8.62
C TYR A 92 11.43 -8.95 -7.59
N ILE A 93 10.47 -8.03 -7.71
CA ILE A 93 9.19 -8.10 -7.01
C ILE A 93 8.09 -8.41 -8.02
N ARG A 94 7.21 -9.36 -7.68
CA ARG A 94 6.13 -9.86 -8.55
C ARG A 94 4.75 -9.57 -7.95
N THR A 95 3.76 -9.46 -8.84
CA THR A 95 2.38 -9.08 -8.53
C THR A 95 2.33 -7.74 -7.79
N CYS A 96 2.76 -6.70 -8.51
CA CYS A 96 2.91 -5.36 -7.96
C CYS A 96 1.62 -4.54 -8.12
N THR A 97 1.29 -3.76 -7.09
CA THR A 97 0.15 -2.85 -7.07
C THR A 97 0.60 -1.45 -6.70
N ASP A 98 0.19 -0.44 -7.48
CA ASP A 98 0.42 0.98 -7.19
C ASP A 98 -0.35 1.43 -5.94
N ILE A 99 0.40 1.85 -4.92
CA ILE A 99 -0.12 2.41 -3.67
C ILE A 99 0.17 3.92 -3.62
N LYS A 100 -0.66 4.71 -4.30
CA LYS A 100 -0.49 6.17 -4.33
C LYS A 100 -0.43 6.79 -2.92
N PRO A 101 0.65 7.54 -2.60
CA PRO A 101 0.62 8.54 -1.55
C PRO A 101 -0.42 9.62 -1.88
N SER A 102 -0.97 10.28 -0.87
CA SER A 102 -1.73 11.53 -0.97
C SER A 102 -3.24 11.42 -1.27
N GLY A 103 -4.03 11.68 -0.22
CA GLY A 103 -5.07 12.73 -0.15
C GLY A 103 -6.32 12.66 -1.04
N LYS A 104 -6.24 12.09 -2.25
CA LYS A 104 -7.36 11.93 -3.19
C LYS A 104 -8.00 10.54 -3.13
N LEU A 105 -7.57 9.72 -2.17
CA LEU A 105 -7.92 8.31 -1.99
C LEU A 105 -9.09 8.10 -0.99
N PHE A 106 -9.85 9.17 -0.69
CA PHE A 106 -10.98 9.10 0.23
C PHE A 106 -12.22 9.74 -0.41
N PRO A 107 -13.43 9.17 -0.22
CA PRO A 107 -14.67 9.79 -0.65
C PRO A 107 -14.80 11.22 -0.13
N ARG A 108 -15.39 12.09 -0.95
CA ARG A 108 -15.65 13.51 -0.63
C ARG A 108 -16.54 13.71 0.63
N SER A 109 -17.11 12.64 1.18
CA SER A 109 -17.95 12.64 2.38
C SER A 109 -17.18 12.62 3.70
N ALA A 110 -15.86 12.35 3.71
CA ALA A 110 -15.05 12.67 4.87
C ALA A 110 -14.41 14.05 4.72
N PRO A 111 -14.20 14.76 5.85
CA PRO A 111 -13.53 16.05 5.83
C PRO A 111 -12.21 15.95 5.04
N PRO A 112 -11.89 16.92 4.16
CA PRO A 112 -10.67 16.96 3.35
C PRO A 112 -9.35 17.06 4.15
N CYS A 113 -9.40 16.82 5.46
CA CYS A 113 -8.43 17.30 6.43
C CYS A 113 -7.43 16.24 6.94
N THR A 114 -7.68 14.93 6.81
CA THR A 114 -6.98 13.95 7.67
C THR A 114 -6.78 12.57 7.03
N ALA A 115 -6.17 12.49 5.85
CA ALA A 115 -5.81 11.19 5.27
C ALA A 115 -4.28 10.98 5.28
N PRO A 116 -3.73 10.35 6.35
CA PRO A 116 -2.35 9.87 6.32
C PRO A 116 -2.13 8.90 5.16
N HIS A 117 -0.87 8.77 4.73
CA HIS A 117 -0.48 7.74 3.78
C HIS A 117 -1.10 6.39 4.17
N PRO A 118 -1.64 5.58 3.23
CA PRO A 118 -2.28 4.31 3.58
C PRO A 118 -1.45 3.45 4.52
N LEU A 119 -0.13 3.41 4.30
CA LEU A 119 0.85 2.71 5.14
C LEU A 119 0.86 3.20 6.61
N ILE A 120 0.94 4.51 6.82
CA ILE A 120 1.00 5.11 8.16
C ILE A 120 -0.34 4.93 8.88
N LYS A 121 -1.45 5.03 8.16
CA LYS A 121 -2.79 4.86 8.74
C LYS A 121 -3.07 3.41 9.14
N ILE A 122 -2.66 2.46 8.30
CA ILE A 122 -3.02 1.05 8.44
C ILE A 122 -2.07 0.32 9.39
N ALA A 123 -0.77 0.62 9.34
CA ALA A 123 0.22 -0.02 10.20
C ALA A 123 1.15 1.01 10.88
N PRO A 124 0.61 1.90 11.74
CA PRO A 124 1.42 2.89 12.46
C PRO A 124 2.62 2.29 13.22
N PRO A 125 2.48 1.16 13.96
CA PRO A 125 3.61 0.58 14.70
C PRO A 125 4.73 0.09 13.79
N TYR A 126 4.40 -0.33 12.57
CA TYR A 126 5.42 -0.78 11.62
C TYR A 126 6.13 0.41 10.97
N TYR A 127 5.39 1.47 10.64
CA TYR A 127 5.90 2.68 10.00
C TYR A 127 6.29 3.77 11.01
N GLU A 128 6.86 3.40 12.16
CA GLU A 128 7.35 4.35 13.15
C GLU A 128 8.70 4.95 12.72
N MET A 129 8.78 6.29 12.60
CA MET A 129 9.96 6.97 12.05
C MET A 129 11.21 6.87 12.93
N SER A 130 11.03 6.69 14.24
CA SER A 130 12.11 6.52 15.23
C SER A 130 12.97 5.29 14.91
N ASN A 131 12.33 4.19 14.51
CA ASN A 131 12.96 2.89 14.23
C ASN A 131 13.08 2.60 12.72
N PHE A 132 12.79 3.58 11.87
CA PHE A 132 12.87 3.42 10.42
C PHE A 132 14.30 3.72 9.94
N PRO A 133 14.91 2.86 9.08
CA PRO A 133 16.25 3.10 8.57
C PRO A 133 16.31 4.36 7.69
N GLN A 134 17.46 5.02 7.67
CA GLN A 134 17.62 6.24 6.90
C GLN A 134 17.65 5.94 5.39
N CYS A 135 16.56 6.25 4.68
CA CYS A 135 16.43 6.09 3.23
C CYS A 135 15.50 7.16 2.63
N GLU A 136 15.39 7.23 1.30
CA GLU A 136 14.50 8.20 0.63
C GLU A 136 13.02 7.95 1.01
N ALA A 137 12.63 6.68 1.15
CA ALA A 137 11.31 6.28 1.64
C ALA A 137 10.98 6.89 3.02
N LYS A 138 11.92 6.85 3.97
CA LYS A 138 11.76 7.48 5.30
C LYS A 138 11.55 8.98 5.16
N ARG A 139 12.40 9.65 4.39
CA ARG A 139 12.32 11.11 4.18
C ARG A 139 10.98 11.52 3.55
N GLN A 140 10.45 10.73 2.62
CA GLN A 140 9.13 10.97 2.04
C GLN A 140 8.02 10.78 3.07
N LEU A 141 8.06 9.71 3.87
CA LEU A 141 7.08 9.48 4.91
C LEU A 141 7.11 10.57 6.00
N GLU A 142 8.29 10.99 6.45
CA GLU A 142 8.47 12.11 7.39
C GLU A 142 7.88 13.41 6.84
N ARG A 143 8.14 13.73 5.56
CA ARG A 143 7.52 14.90 4.90
C ARG A 143 6.01 14.81 4.87
N ILE A 144 5.46 13.62 4.64
CA ILE A 144 4.01 13.40 4.65
C ILE A 144 3.45 13.59 6.06
N VAL A 145 4.10 13.03 7.09
CA VAL A 145 3.70 13.18 8.50
C VAL A 145 3.75 14.66 8.92
N ALA A 146 4.86 15.35 8.65
CA ALA A 146 5.01 16.77 8.97
C ALA A 146 3.94 17.63 8.29
N LYS A 147 3.62 17.37 7.02
CA LYS A 147 2.54 18.07 6.29
C LYS A 147 1.16 17.84 6.90
N LEU A 148 0.91 16.68 7.50
CA LEU A 148 -0.36 16.39 8.18
C LEU A 148 -0.45 17.19 9.48
N GLN A 149 0.62 17.20 10.27
CA GLN A 149 0.68 17.94 11.54
C GLN A 149 0.52 19.46 11.33
N THR A 150 1.24 20.07 10.38
CA THR A 150 1.13 21.52 10.12
C THR A 150 -0.30 21.94 9.73
N LYS A 151 -1.03 21.08 9.00
CA LYS A 151 -2.40 21.37 8.57
C LYS A 151 -3.43 21.22 9.69
N GLU A 152 -3.19 20.35 10.66
CA GLU A 152 -4.01 20.26 11.88
C GLU A 152 -3.90 21.54 12.73
N TYR A 153 -2.69 22.14 12.82
CA TYR A 153 -2.48 23.38 13.57
C TYR A 153 -3.05 24.64 12.91
N THR A 154 -3.26 24.65 11.60
CA THR A 154 -3.79 25.84 10.88
C THR A 154 -5.33 25.88 10.86
N GLN A 155 -5.99 24.88 11.44
CA GLN A 155 -7.46 24.76 11.52
C GLN A 155 -8.03 25.21 12.88
N TYR A 156 -7.17 25.75 13.75
CA TYR A 156 -7.52 26.38 15.03
C TYR A 156 -7.26 27.88 14.99
#